data_AF-A0A0Q5CLG2-F1
#
_entry.id   AF-A0A0Q5CLG2-F1
#
_cell.length_a   1.000
_cell.length_b   1.000
_cell.length_c   1.000
_cell.angle_alpha   90.00
_cell.angle_beta   90.00
_cell.angle_gamma   90.00
#
_symmetry.space_group_name_H-M   'P 1'
#
loop_
_entity.id
_entity.type
_entity.pdbx_description
1 polymer ?
#
loop_
_entity_poly.entity_id
_entity_poly.type
_entity_poly.pdbx_seq_one_letter_code
_entity_poly.pdbx_strand_id
1 'polypeptide(L)'
;MNYKLAFSLPLLAVLAAPVSAQAAGRPSGAALIHGNYCGPGNNAPAAPVDALDAACARHDACTPDGGLATKACNLRLQTEADAIFHDPRQPDDLRAMAGLVSAGASMMMSAREPATGTVATRSRDVKAWAAYTR
;
A
#
# COMPACT_ATOMS: atom_id res chain seq x y z
N MET A 1 51.84 -31.16 -37.71
CA MET A 1 50.58 -31.08 -36.95
C MET A 1 50.22 -29.62 -36.76
N ASN A 2 49.07 -29.22 -37.28
CA ASN A 2 48.50 -27.87 -37.15
C ASN A 2 47.29 -27.96 -36.22
N TYR A 3 47.29 -27.27 -35.08
CA TYR A 3 46.06 -26.99 -34.33
C TYR A 3 45.87 -25.48 -34.30
N LYS A 4 44.91 -25.07 -35.12
CA LYS A 4 44.45 -23.71 -35.38
C LYS A 4 44.03 -23.03 -34.07
N LEU A 5 44.32 -21.73 -33.99
CA LEU A 5 43.62 -20.80 -33.11
C LEU A 5 42.10 -21.01 -33.28
N ALA A 6 41.45 -21.40 -32.19
CA ALA A 6 40.00 -21.38 -32.06
C ALA A 6 39.66 -21.08 -30.59
N PHE A 7 40.12 -19.93 -30.09
CA PHE A 7 39.50 -19.33 -28.91
C PHE A 7 38.20 -18.69 -29.40
N SER A 8 37.19 -19.54 -29.48
CA SER A 8 35.83 -19.21 -29.87
C SER A 8 35.27 -18.20 -28.88
N LEU A 9 35.28 -16.93 -29.28
CA LEU A 9 34.29 -15.94 -28.86
C LEU A 9 32.92 -16.50 -29.26
N PRO A 10 32.09 -16.96 -28.30
CA PRO A 10 30.83 -16.27 -28.11
C PRO A 10 30.39 -16.33 -26.65
N LEU A 11 30.81 -15.38 -25.82
CA LEU A 11 30.22 -15.15 -24.48
C LEU A 11 29.47 -13.81 -24.41
N LEU A 12 29.08 -13.24 -25.55
CA LEU A 12 28.51 -11.88 -25.63
C LEU A 12 27.15 -11.79 -26.34
N ALA A 13 26.40 -12.89 -26.41
CA ALA A 13 25.11 -12.94 -27.12
C ALA A 13 23.89 -13.20 -26.20
N VAL A 14 23.93 -12.77 -24.93
CA VAL A 14 22.78 -12.91 -23.99
C VAL A 14 22.38 -11.55 -23.39
N LEU A 15 22.37 -10.48 -24.20
CA LEU A 15 21.90 -9.14 -23.77
C LEU A 15 20.81 -8.55 -24.66
N ALA A 16 20.27 -9.33 -25.61
CA ALA A 16 19.23 -8.86 -26.54
C ALA A 16 17.92 -9.66 -26.45
N ALA A 17 17.59 -10.20 -25.27
CA ALA A 17 16.21 -10.64 -25.04
C ALA A 17 15.34 -9.38 -24.91
N PRO A 18 14.26 -9.23 -25.70
CA PRO A 18 13.32 -8.16 -25.46
C PRO A 18 12.73 -8.41 -24.07
N VAL A 19 12.93 -7.49 -23.13
CA VAL A 19 12.05 -7.39 -21.97
C VAL A 19 10.67 -7.17 -22.55
N SER A 20 9.86 -8.23 -22.55
CA SER A 20 8.43 -8.08 -22.73
C SER A 20 7.97 -7.23 -21.56
N ALA A 21 7.82 -5.92 -21.79
CA ALA A 21 7.10 -5.06 -20.88
C ALA A 21 5.73 -5.73 -20.71
N GLN A 22 5.49 -6.31 -19.54
CA GLN A 22 4.17 -6.80 -19.19
C GLN A 22 3.29 -5.56 -19.26
N ALA A 23 2.50 -5.45 -20.34
CA ALA A 23 1.33 -4.62 -20.34
C ALA A 23 0.40 -5.26 -19.31
N ALA A 24 0.68 -5.02 -18.04
CA ALA A 24 -0.22 -5.30 -16.95
C ALA A 24 -1.42 -4.42 -17.24
N GLY A 25 -2.41 -5.01 -17.92
CA GLY A 25 -3.73 -4.42 -18.04
C GLY A 25 -4.11 -3.97 -16.65
N ARG A 26 -4.43 -2.67 -16.53
CA ARG A 26 -4.78 -2.06 -15.25
C ARG A 26 -5.87 -2.93 -14.62
N PRO A 27 -5.61 -3.61 -13.48
CA PRO A 27 -6.64 -4.43 -12.87
C PRO A 27 -7.84 -3.53 -12.63
N SER A 28 -8.98 -3.88 -13.23
CA SER A 28 -10.23 -3.12 -13.15
C SER A 28 -10.98 -3.42 -11.85
N GLY A 29 -10.25 -3.87 -10.82
CA GLY A 29 -10.72 -4.26 -9.49
C GLY A 29 -9.66 -3.94 -8.44
N ALA A 30 -10.05 -4.03 -7.16
CA ALA A 30 -9.16 -3.69 -6.04
C ALA A 30 -7.85 -4.49 -6.12
N ALA A 31 -6.72 -3.79 -6.20
CA ALA A 31 -5.39 -4.39 -6.26
C ALA A 31 -4.85 -4.50 -4.83
N LEU A 32 -5.42 -5.42 -4.07
CA LEU A 32 -5.10 -5.56 -2.65
C LEU A 32 -3.79 -6.31 -2.46
N ILE A 33 -2.92 -5.69 -1.69
CA ILE A 33 -1.67 -6.24 -1.18
C ILE A 33 -1.98 -7.15 0.01
N HIS A 34 -3.02 -6.83 0.78
CA HIS A 34 -3.43 -7.57 1.97
C HIS A 34 -4.90 -7.32 2.33
N GLY A 35 -5.57 -8.35 2.85
CA GLY A 35 -6.92 -8.24 3.40
C GLY A 35 -7.97 -7.68 2.43
N ASN A 36 -8.82 -6.80 2.94
CA ASN A 36 -9.92 -6.17 2.22
C ASN A 36 -9.66 -4.70 1.84
N TYR A 37 -8.64 -4.06 2.43
CA TYR A 37 -8.44 -2.61 2.36
C TYR A 37 -7.01 -2.19 2.03
N CYS A 38 -5.99 -3.04 2.19
CA CYS A 38 -4.62 -2.60 1.92
C CYS A 38 -4.30 -2.67 0.42
N GLY A 39 -4.51 -1.58 -0.32
CA GLY A 39 -4.08 -1.43 -1.72
C GLY A 39 -4.83 -0.34 -2.48
N PRO A 40 -4.59 -0.18 -3.80
CA PRO A 40 -5.43 0.65 -4.65
C PRO A 40 -6.85 0.09 -4.76
N GLY A 41 -7.82 0.81 -4.17
CA GLY A 41 -9.21 0.37 -4.04
C GLY A 41 -9.42 -0.53 -2.82
N ASN A 42 -10.66 -0.95 -2.58
CA ASN A 42 -11.02 -1.83 -1.45
C ASN A 42 -12.27 -2.67 -1.71
N ASN A 43 -12.51 -3.62 -0.82
CA ASN A 43 -13.67 -4.53 -0.81
C ASN A 43 -14.77 -4.07 0.16
N ALA A 44 -14.91 -2.76 0.42
CA ALA A 44 -15.97 -2.27 1.30
C ALA A 44 -17.35 -2.77 0.82
N PRO A 45 -18.26 -3.18 1.73
CA PRO A 45 -18.23 -3.00 3.19
C PRO A 45 -17.71 -4.21 3.99
N ALA A 46 -16.84 -5.06 3.43
CA ALA A 46 -16.33 -6.25 4.15
C ALA A 46 -15.63 -5.88 5.47
N ALA A 47 -15.68 -6.74 6.48
CA ALA A 47 -14.94 -6.49 7.74
C ALA A 47 -13.42 -6.62 7.50
N PRO A 48 -12.58 -5.81 8.18
CA PRO A 48 -11.13 -6.02 8.15
C PRO A 48 -10.78 -7.39 8.72
N VAL A 49 -9.78 -8.06 8.13
CA VAL A 49 -9.41 -9.42 8.52
C VAL A 49 -8.40 -9.46 9.69
N ASP A 50 -7.65 -8.38 9.90
CA ASP A 50 -6.70 -8.22 11.02
C ASP A 50 -6.42 -6.74 11.33
N ALA A 51 -5.45 -6.49 12.23
CA ALA A 51 -5.08 -5.15 12.67
C ALA A 51 -4.49 -4.26 11.55
N LEU A 52 -3.75 -4.85 10.60
CA LEU A 52 -3.14 -4.09 9.50
C LEU A 52 -4.19 -3.71 8.47
N ASP A 53 -5.02 -4.68 8.08
CA ASP A 53 -6.19 -4.43 7.24
C ASP A 53 -7.11 -3.39 7.89
N ALA A 54 -7.19 -3.41 9.23
CA ALA A 54 -7.96 -2.43 9.96
C ALA A 54 -7.35 -1.01 9.89
N ALA A 55 -6.03 -0.87 9.86
CA ALA A 55 -5.39 0.43 9.63
C ALA A 55 -5.67 0.95 8.22
N CYS A 56 -5.60 0.06 7.21
CA CYS A 56 -5.90 0.38 5.82
C CYS A 56 -7.35 0.85 5.63
N ALA A 57 -8.35 0.19 6.23
CA ALA A 57 -9.75 0.64 6.08
C ALA A 57 -9.99 2.05 6.66
N ARG A 58 -9.28 2.41 7.75
CA ARG A 58 -9.35 3.78 8.32
C ARG A 58 -8.69 4.81 7.42
N HIS A 59 -7.64 4.43 6.69
CA HIS A 59 -7.00 5.29 5.69
C HIS A 59 -7.91 5.52 4.50
N ASP A 60 -8.56 4.48 3.99
CA ASP A 60 -9.54 4.59 2.90
C ASP A 60 -10.73 5.46 3.30
N ALA A 61 -11.28 5.27 4.50
CA ALA A 61 -12.36 6.10 5.02
C ALA A 61 -11.95 7.57 5.24
N CYS A 62 -10.65 7.86 5.38
CA CYS A 62 -10.11 9.21 5.45
C CYS A 62 -10.15 9.93 4.09
N THR A 63 -10.38 9.19 2.99
CA THR A 63 -10.39 9.66 1.61
C THR A 63 -11.71 9.28 0.89
N PRO A 64 -12.87 9.79 1.36
CA PRO A 64 -14.18 9.30 0.92
C PRO A 64 -14.46 9.53 -0.57
N ASP A 65 -13.82 10.51 -1.21
CA ASP A 65 -14.01 10.82 -2.63
C ASP A 65 -13.19 9.90 -3.56
N GLY A 66 -12.42 8.95 -3.03
CA GLY A 66 -11.55 8.05 -3.81
C GLY A 66 -10.38 8.76 -4.50
N GLY A 67 -10.13 10.02 -4.16
CA GLY A 67 -9.00 10.83 -4.65
C GLY A 67 -7.69 10.49 -3.94
N LEU A 68 -6.68 11.36 -4.07
CA LEU A 68 -5.47 11.22 -3.28
C LEU A 68 -5.76 11.51 -1.80
N ALA A 69 -5.25 10.66 -0.91
CA ALA A 69 -5.31 10.91 0.52
C ALA A 69 -4.57 12.21 0.89
N THR A 70 -5.00 12.89 1.95
CA THR A 70 -4.24 14.04 2.48
C THR A 70 -2.96 13.56 3.18
N LYS A 71 -2.01 14.47 3.40
CA LYS A 71 -0.79 14.16 4.15
C LYS A 71 -1.11 13.65 5.56
N ALA A 72 -2.12 14.24 6.21
CA ALA A 72 -2.57 13.80 7.53
C ALA A 72 -3.10 12.36 7.52
N CYS A 73 -3.87 11.96 6.50
CA CYS A 73 -4.32 10.58 6.34
C CYS A 73 -3.14 9.62 6.15
N ASN A 74 -2.17 9.97 5.30
CA ASN A 74 -0.98 9.15 5.04
C ASN A 74 -0.11 8.98 6.30
N LEU A 75 0.13 10.05 7.06
CA LEU A 75 0.88 10.00 8.33
C LEU A 75 0.18 9.15 9.40
N ARG A 76 -1.15 9.18 9.42
CA ARG A 76 -1.92 8.31 10.31
C ARG A 76 -1.74 6.84 9.96
N LEU A 77 -1.84 6.48 8.68
CA LEU A 77 -1.59 5.11 8.22
C LEU A 77 -0.17 4.66 8.57
N GLN A 78 0.83 5.52 8.33
CA GLN A 78 2.22 5.26 8.68
C GLN A 78 2.35 4.90 10.17
N THR A 79 1.79 5.74 11.04
CA THR A 79 1.90 5.57 12.50
C THR A 79 1.20 4.30 12.99
N GLU A 80 0.01 4.01 12.48
CA GLU A 80 -0.76 2.82 12.86
C GLU A 80 -0.05 1.53 12.38
N ALA A 81 0.49 1.51 11.16
CA ALA A 81 1.24 0.38 10.63
C ALA A 81 2.60 0.17 11.34
N ASP A 82 3.30 1.25 11.70
CA ASP A 82 4.55 1.19 12.47
C ASP A 82 4.35 0.55 13.85
N ALA A 83 3.25 0.90 14.52
CA ALA A 83 2.89 0.28 15.80
C ALA A 83 2.66 -1.24 15.68
N ILE A 84 2.04 -1.69 14.58
CA ILE A 84 1.81 -3.12 14.31
C ILE A 84 3.13 -3.85 14.02
N PHE A 85 4.03 -3.23 13.24
CA PHE A 85 5.36 -3.78 12.97
C PHE A 85 6.16 -4.04 14.25
N HIS A 86 6.05 -3.13 15.23
CA HIS A 86 6.74 -3.23 16.51
C HIS A 86 6.02 -4.08 17.58
N ASP A 87 4.80 -4.57 17.33
CA ASP A 87 4.07 -5.41 18.28
C ASP A 87 4.54 -6.89 18.20
N PRO A 88 5.24 -7.42 19.23
CA PRO A 88 5.73 -8.80 19.23
C PRO A 88 4.61 -9.85 19.33
N ARG A 89 3.36 -9.45 19.57
CA ARG A 89 2.21 -10.35 19.61
C ARG A 89 1.66 -10.66 18.22
N GLN A 90 2.07 -9.90 17.20
CA GLN A 90 1.62 -10.09 15.83
C GLN A 90 2.46 -11.15 15.10
N PRO A 91 1.86 -11.90 14.15
CA PRO A 91 2.61 -12.81 13.27
C PRO A 91 3.74 -12.09 12.52
N ASP A 92 4.89 -12.77 12.33
CA ASP A 92 6.08 -12.15 11.73
C ASP A 92 5.85 -11.67 10.29
N ASP A 93 5.05 -12.39 9.51
CA ASP A 93 4.63 -12.00 8.17
C ASP A 93 3.77 -10.74 8.20
N LEU A 94 2.80 -10.66 9.12
CA LEU A 94 1.96 -9.47 9.31
C LEU A 94 2.80 -8.26 9.71
N ARG A 95 3.77 -8.45 10.62
CA ARG A 95 4.71 -7.40 11.03
C ARG A 95 5.55 -6.92 9.84
N ALA A 96 6.11 -7.82 9.04
CA ALA A 96 6.88 -7.46 7.85
C ALA A 96 6.04 -6.66 6.84
N MET A 97 4.80 -7.08 6.61
CA MET A 97 3.86 -6.36 5.76
C MET A 97 3.50 -4.98 6.33
N ALA A 98 3.30 -4.87 7.63
CA ALA A 98 3.03 -3.60 8.30
C ALA A 98 4.21 -2.63 8.15
N GLY A 99 5.46 -3.13 8.21
CA GLY A 99 6.66 -2.33 7.93
C GLY A 99 6.67 -1.80 6.49
N LEU A 100 6.31 -2.63 5.51
CA LEU A 100 6.19 -2.21 4.11
C LEU A 100 5.09 -1.14 3.91
N VAL A 101 3.92 -1.33 4.54
CA VAL A 101 2.80 -0.38 4.49
C VAL A 101 3.20 0.95 5.14
N SER A 102 3.86 0.92 6.29
CA SER A 102 4.37 2.12 6.98
C SER A 102 5.33 2.91 6.09
N ALA A 103 6.34 2.22 5.53
CA ALA A 103 7.30 2.83 4.63
C ALA A 103 6.61 3.42 3.39
N GLY A 104 5.73 2.65 2.74
CA GLY A 104 4.96 3.12 1.59
C GLY A 104 4.12 4.36 1.92
N ALA A 105 3.47 4.38 3.08
CA ALA A 105 2.65 5.51 3.51
C ALA A 105 3.44 6.81 3.69
N SER A 106 4.70 6.73 4.12
CA SER A 106 5.58 7.90 4.22
C SER A 106 5.97 8.51 2.86
N MET A 107 5.86 7.73 1.78
CA MET A 107 6.28 8.11 0.42
C MET A 107 5.09 8.44 -0.50
N MET A 108 3.86 8.29 -0.02
CA MET A 108 2.66 8.51 -0.83
C MET A 108 2.49 9.97 -1.22
N MET A 109 2.14 10.20 -2.49
CA MET A 109 1.65 11.51 -2.93
C MET A 109 0.39 11.87 -2.13
N SER A 110 0.27 13.15 -1.81
CA SER A 110 -0.84 13.64 -1.01
C SER A 110 -1.63 14.70 -1.77
N ALA A 111 -2.96 14.69 -1.61
CA ALA A 111 -3.77 15.82 -2.00
C ALA A 111 -3.34 17.07 -1.22
N ARG A 112 -3.55 18.24 -1.82
CA ARG A 112 -3.41 19.51 -1.11
C ARG A 112 -4.48 19.56 -0.02
N GLU A 113 -4.07 19.85 1.21
CA GLU A 113 -5.03 20.03 2.29
C GLU A 113 -5.98 21.19 1.94
N PRO A 114 -7.30 21.03 2.14
CA PRO A 114 -8.21 22.15 1.98
C PRO A 114 -7.78 23.26 2.96
N ALA A 115 -7.55 24.46 2.44
CA ALA A 115 -7.21 25.61 3.26
C ALA A 115 -8.27 25.74 4.36
N THR A 116 -7.83 25.73 5.61
CA THR A 116 -8.66 25.78 6.80
C THR A 116 -9.59 26.99 6.75
N GLY A 117 -10.82 26.76 6.32
CA GLY A 117 -11.92 27.71 6.37
C GLY A 117 -13.20 26.94 6.66
N THR A 118 -13.59 26.94 7.93
CA THR A 118 -14.82 26.39 8.52
C THR A 118 -14.63 25.09 9.31
N VAL A 119 -14.38 25.27 10.60
CA VAL A 119 -14.74 24.32 11.67
C VAL A 119 -16.27 24.17 11.67
N ALA A 120 -16.81 23.23 10.90
CA ALA A 120 -18.17 22.69 11.01
C ALA A 120 -18.17 21.34 10.29
N THR A 121 -18.31 20.15 10.88
CA THR A 121 -19.31 19.75 11.88
C THR A 121 -18.79 18.46 12.54
N ARG A 122 -18.15 18.56 13.71
CA ARG A 122 -17.49 17.44 14.44
C ARG A 122 -18.48 16.55 15.22
N SER A 123 -19.67 16.25 14.68
CA SER A 123 -20.72 15.59 15.48
C SER A 123 -21.46 14.42 14.84
N ARG A 124 -21.28 14.11 13.55
CA ARG A 124 -21.98 12.96 12.93
C ARG A 124 -21.15 11.68 12.80
N ASP A 125 -19.82 11.75 12.88
CA ASP A 125 -18.96 10.58 12.60
C ASP A 125 -18.45 9.82 13.84
N VAL A 126 -18.71 10.33 15.06
CA VAL A 126 -18.28 9.67 16.30
C VAL A 126 -18.99 8.32 16.49
N LYS A 127 -20.22 8.15 15.98
CA LYS A 127 -20.97 6.89 16.09
C LYS A 127 -20.45 5.79 15.18
N ALA A 128 -19.89 6.13 14.02
CA ALA A 128 -19.25 5.15 13.14
C ALA A 128 -17.88 4.72 13.68
N TRP A 129 -17.15 5.65 14.32
CA TRP A 129 -15.84 5.39 14.90
C TRP A 129 -15.88 4.38 16.07
N ALA A 130 -16.93 4.42 16.90
CA ALA A 130 -17.11 3.50 18.02
C ALA A 130 -17.32 2.02 17.61
N ALA A 131 -17.73 1.77 16.35
CA ALA A 131 -17.87 0.42 15.82
C ALA A 131 -16.53 -0.21 15.41
N TYR A 132 -15.47 0.60 15.34
CA TYR A 132 -14.16 0.20 14.81
C TYR A 132 -13.03 0.13 15.85
N THR A 133 -13.31 0.59 17.07
CA THR A 133 -12.36 0.62 18.19
C THR A 133 -12.55 -0.54 19.18
N ARG A 134 -12.96 -1.72 18.70
CA ARG A 134 -13.08 -2.92 19.54
C ARG A 134 -12.29 -4.08 18.96
#